data_AF-A0A853DQC2-F1
#
_entry.id   AF-A0A853DQC2-F1
#
_cell.length_a   1.000
_cell.length_b   1.000
_cell.length_c   1.000
_cell.angle_alpha   90.00
_cell.angle_beta   90.00
_cell.angle_gamma   90.00
#
_symmetry.space_group_name_H-M   'P 1'
#
loop_
_entity.id
_entity.type
_entity.pdbx_description
1 polymer ?
#
loop_
_entity_poly.entity_id
_entity_poly.type
_entity_poly.pdbx_seq_one_letter_code
_entity_poly.pdbx_strand_id
1 'polypeptide(L)'
;MPHTGRRRAGRAALIPLAVLAAIVAVAVSGCSDPASSTAEGSAPPQVTSTATPVPSATPTTSPAAAGFDRSAIYAACDAAVPADTWGGQNPLPPGPIVDDSFGPAASDGYTAEHTNGDPNALYINVQYSGGGDSFAFSALCVASGDPAAPKVEFIRTLD
;
A
#
# COMPACT_ATOMS: atom_id res chain seq x y z
N MET A 1 -19.56 48.30 -29.53
CA MET A 1 -18.52 47.38 -29.04
C MET A 1 -18.13 47.76 -27.62
N PRO A 2 -18.61 47.03 -26.59
CA PRO A 2 -18.08 47.16 -25.23
C PRO A 2 -17.13 46.00 -24.91
N HIS A 3 -15.90 46.31 -24.50
CA HIS A 3 -14.94 45.36 -23.92
C HIS A 3 -15.21 45.21 -22.43
N THR A 4 -15.68 44.02 -22.02
CA THR A 4 -15.90 43.64 -20.63
C THR A 4 -14.57 43.30 -19.97
N GLY A 5 -14.14 44.16 -19.05
CA GLY A 5 -12.90 44.02 -18.29
C GLY A 5 -13.03 43.12 -17.05
N ARG A 6 -12.14 42.13 -17.02
CA ARG A 6 -11.34 41.66 -15.87
C ARG A 6 -12.06 41.15 -14.60
N ARG A 7 -12.03 39.82 -14.49
CA ARG A 7 -12.07 39.01 -13.25
C ARG A 7 -10.96 39.45 -12.29
N ARG A 8 -11.25 39.43 -10.97
CA ARG A 8 -10.48 38.74 -9.90
C ARG A 8 -11.11 39.03 -8.54
N ALA A 9 -11.89 38.06 -8.03
CA ALA A 9 -12.22 37.99 -6.61
C ALA A 9 -10.98 37.48 -5.85
N GLY A 10 -10.50 38.27 -4.88
CA GLY A 10 -9.48 37.85 -3.90
C GLY A 10 -10.04 36.72 -3.02
N ARG A 11 -9.26 35.68 -2.71
CA ARG A 11 -8.29 35.62 -1.59
C ARG A 11 -8.95 36.04 -0.27
N ALA A 12 -8.85 35.32 0.84
CA ALA A 12 -8.37 33.98 1.19
C ALA A 12 -8.84 33.80 2.65
N ALA A 13 -9.22 32.58 3.02
CA ALA A 13 -9.61 32.22 4.38
C ALA A 13 -8.42 32.28 5.35
N LEU A 14 -8.67 32.73 6.59
CA LEU A 14 -7.83 32.46 7.75
C LEU A 14 -8.77 32.09 8.91
N ILE A 15 -8.84 30.81 9.26
CA ILE A 15 -9.33 30.37 10.56
C ILE A 15 -8.36 29.29 11.06
N PRO A 16 -7.69 29.49 12.20
CA PRO A 16 -6.73 28.53 12.76
C PRO A 16 -7.45 27.35 13.40
N LEU A 17 -7.06 26.13 13.03
CA LEU A 17 -7.57 24.89 13.64
C LEU A 17 -6.77 24.56 14.90
N ALA A 18 -7.49 24.37 16.00
CA ALA A 18 -6.98 24.01 17.31
C ALA A 18 -6.36 22.60 17.33
N VAL A 19 -5.22 22.46 17.99
CA VAL A 19 -4.54 21.18 18.24
C VAL A 19 -5.21 20.48 19.42
N LEU A 20 -5.81 19.32 19.17
CA LEU A 20 -6.42 18.45 20.18
C LEU A 20 -5.39 17.38 20.58
N ALA A 21 -5.07 17.32 21.87
CA ALA A 21 -4.24 16.28 22.48
C ALA A 21 -5.09 15.06 22.86
N ALA A 22 -4.57 13.85 22.67
CA ALA A 22 -5.06 12.65 23.34
C ALA A 22 -3.92 11.64 23.58
N ILE A 23 -3.89 11.16 24.82
CA ILE A 23 -2.90 10.30 25.47
C ILE A 23 -3.25 8.83 25.20
N VAL A 24 -2.25 7.97 24.96
CA VAL A 24 -2.39 6.52 25.12
C VAL A 24 -1.21 5.97 25.91
N ALA A 25 -1.51 5.49 27.12
CA ALA A 25 -0.62 4.68 27.95
C ALA A 25 -0.93 3.20 27.70
N VAL A 26 0.09 2.38 27.47
CA VAL A 26 -0.05 0.91 27.52
C VAL A 26 1.04 0.36 28.44
N ALA A 27 0.59 -0.23 29.54
CA ALA A 27 1.39 -1.00 30.47
C ALA A 27 1.63 -2.40 29.91
N VAL A 28 2.89 -2.85 29.88
CA VAL A 28 3.23 -4.26 29.67
C VAL A 28 3.70 -4.85 31.00
N SER A 29 2.85 -5.67 31.59
CA SER A 29 3.09 -6.46 32.78
C SER A 29 3.69 -7.81 32.42
N GLY A 30 4.68 -8.24 33.21
CA GLY A 30 4.86 -9.64 33.57
C GLY A 30 5.87 -10.44 32.76
N CYS A 31 7.07 -10.60 33.31
CA CYS A 31 7.88 -11.79 33.09
C CYS A 31 8.42 -12.22 34.46
N SER A 32 7.91 -13.35 34.97
CA SER A 32 8.43 -14.01 36.17
C SER A 32 9.38 -15.13 35.76
N ASP A 33 10.44 -15.27 36.53
CA ASP A 33 11.59 -16.19 36.42
C ASP A 33 11.27 -17.65 36.10
N PRO A 34 12.28 -18.40 35.64
CA PRO A 34 12.45 -19.79 36.05
C PRO A 34 13.71 -19.98 36.91
N ALA A 35 13.49 -20.39 38.16
CA ALA A 35 14.50 -21.01 39.01
C ALA A 35 14.61 -22.52 38.72
N SER A 36 15.84 -23.02 38.88
CA SER A 36 16.37 -24.38 38.71
C SER A 36 15.56 -25.54 39.33
N SER A 37 15.68 -26.75 38.76
CA SER A 37 16.47 -27.87 39.34
C SER A 37 16.34 -29.20 38.58
N THR A 38 17.51 -29.80 38.35
CA THR A 38 17.96 -31.20 38.23
C THR A 38 16.95 -32.37 38.31
N ALA A 39 17.06 -33.34 37.38
CA ALA A 39 17.12 -34.79 37.68
C ALA A 39 17.48 -35.65 36.45
N GLU A 40 18.35 -36.62 36.73
CA GLU A 40 18.86 -37.73 35.92
C GLU A 40 17.75 -38.76 35.62
N GLY A 41 17.74 -39.38 34.43
CA GLY A 41 16.91 -40.58 34.22
C GLY A 41 16.52 -40.91 32.77
N SER A 42 17.20 -41.91 32.20
CA SER A 42 16.69 -42.97 31.31
C SER A 42 15.79 -42.67 30.10
N ALA A 43 16.34 -43.04 28.94
CA ALA A 43 15.71 -43.45 27.68
C ALA A 43 14.91 -42.39 26.89
N PRO A 44 15.39 -41.95 25.71
CA PRO A 44 14.53 -41.22 24.78
C PRO A 44 13.58 -42.19 24.07
N PRO A 45 12.25 -42.05 24.16
CA PRO A 45 11.40 -42.50 23.07
C PRO A 45 11.70 -41.62 21.86
N GLN A 46 12.04 -42.25 20.74
CA GLN A 46 12.11 -41.57 19.44
C GLN A 46 10.72 -41.02 19.12
N VAL A 47 10.56 -39.70 19.22
CA VAL A 47 9.40 -39.00 18.66
C VAL A 47 9.89 -38.34 17.37
N THR A 48 9.73 -39.05 16.26
CA THR A 48 9.86 -38.47 14.92
C THR A 48 8.70 -37.50 14.73
N SER A 49 8.87 -36.26 15.19
CA SER A 49 7.94 -35.18 14.84
C SER A 49 8.34 -34.64 13.48
N THR A 50 7.88 -35.32 12.43
CA THR A 50 7.77 -34.69 11.12
C THR A 50 6.60 -33.72 11.20
N ALA A 51 6.84 -32.52 11.73
CA ALA A 51 5.94 -31.41 11.48
C ALA A 51 6.00 -31.15 9.97
N THR A 52 5.03 -31.67 9.23
CA THR A 52 4.83 -31.25 7.84
C THR A 52 4.59 -29.75 7.90
N PRO A 53 5.46 -28.91 7.33
CA PRO A 53 5.12 -27.51 7.16
C PRO A 53 3.85 -27.50 6.31
N VAL A 54 2.76 -26.97 6.87
CA VAL A 54 1.58 -26.64 6.07
C VAL A 54 2.08 -25.63 5.04
N PRO A 55 2.06 -25.94 3.73
CA PRO A 55 2.35 -24.93 2.74
C PRO A 55 1.28 -23.86 2.91
N SER A 56 1.70 -22.69 3.40
CA SER A 56 0.87 -21.50 3.30
C SER A 56 0.60 -21.34 1.82
N ALA A 57 -0.67 -21.47 1.41
CA ALA A 57 -1.04 -21.22 0.04
C ALA A 57 -0.68 -19.76 -0.24
N THR A 58 0.43 -19.51 -0.91
CA THR A 58 0.67 -18.22 -1.53
C THR A 58 -0.52 -18.01 -2.45
N PRO A 59 -1.38 -16.99 -2.22
CA PRO A 59 -2.48 -16.75 -3.11
C PRO A 59 -1.89 -16.36 -4.47
N THR A 60 -1.84 -17.32 -5.39
CA THR A 60 -1.51 -17.10 -6.80
C THR A 60 -2.74 -16.51 -7.49
N THR A 61 -3.29 -15.43 -6.95
CA THR A 61 -4.32 -14.66 -7.64
C THR A 61 -3.59 -13.89 -8.73
N SER A 62 -3.67 -14.39 -9.96
CA SER A 62 -3.26 -13.60 -11.12
C SER A 62 -4.04 -12.27 -11.10
N PRO A 63 -3.42 -11.12 -11.43
CA PRO A 63 -4.12 -9.84 -11.54
C PRO A 63 -5.38 -9.89 -12.42
N ALA A 64 -5.39 -10.76 -13.43
CA ALA A 64 -6.55 -10.98 -14.28
C ALA A 64 -7.69 -11.77 -13.60
N ALA A 65 -7.39 -12.57 -12.58
CA ALA A 65 -8.37 -13.39 -11.86
C ALA A 65 -9.23 -12.58 -10.88
N ALA A 66 -8.75 -11.40 -10.44
CA ALA A 66 -9.50 -10.53 -9.53
C ALA A 66 -10.62 -9.72 -10.24
N GLY A 67 -10.72 -9.78 -11.57
CA GLY A 67 -11.81 -9.15 -12.33
C GLY A 67 -11.75 -7.63 -12.45
N PHE A 68 -10.69 -6.98 -11.95
CA PHE A 68 -10.51 -5.54 -12.10
C PHE A 68 -10.19 -5.16 -13.56
N ASP A 69 -10.76 -4.05 -14.03
CA ASP A 69 -10.29 -3.40 -15.25
C ASP A 69 -8.93 -2.74 -14.98
N ARG A 70 -7.87 -3.39 -15.46
CA ARG A 70 -6.47 -2.95 -15.30
C ARG A 70 -6.25 -1.51 -15.76
N SER A 71 -6.90 -1.07 -16.84
CA SER A 71 -6.72 0.29 -17.36
C SER A 71 -7.37 1.31 -16.42
N ALA A 72 -8.57 0.99 -15.92
CA ALA A 72 -9.30 1.86 -15.00
C ALA A 72 -8.58 2.01 -13.66
N ILE A 73 -8.11 0.92 -13.06
CA ILE A 73 -7.40 0.99 -11.77
C ILE A 73 -6.01 1.63 -11.90
N TYR A 74 -5.34 1.48 -13.05
CA TYR A 74 -4.06 2.17 -13.31
C TYR A 74 -4.26 3.69 -13.39
N ALA A 75 -5.26 4.13 -14.16
CA ALA A 75 -5.63 5.55 -14.24
C ALA A 75 -6.11 6.11 -12.89
N ALA A 76 -6.82 5.30 -12.09
CA ALA A 76 -7.22 5.69 -10.75
C ALA A 76 -6.03 5.83 -9.80
N CYS A 77 -5.00 4.99 -9.92
CA CYS A 77 -3.77 5.12 -9.14
C CYS A 77 -2.99 6.39 -9.52
N ASP A 78 -2.83 6.67 -10.82
CA ASP A 78 -2.25 7.92 -11.33
C ASP A 78 -2.99 9.15 -10.78
N ALA A 79 -4.32 9.15 -10.84
CA ALA A 79 -5.15 10.23 -10.30
C ALA A 79 -5.10 10.35 -8.76
N ALA A 80 -4.75 9.28 -8.05
CA ALA A 80 -4.64 9.25 -6.60
C ALA A 80 -3.29 9.78 -6.09
N VAL A 81 -2.29 9.99 -6.96
CA VAL A 81 -0.98 10.50 -6.56
C VAL A 81 -1.10 11.92 -5.98
N PRO A 82 -0.71 12.14 -4.72
CA PRO A 82 -0.78 13.46 -4.09
C PRO A 82 0.08 14.52 -4.80
N ALA A 83 -0.37 15.77 -4.78
CA ALA A 83 0.32 16.87 -5.46
C ALA A 83 1.71 17.19 -4.86
N ASP A 84 1.89 16.94 -3.56
CA ASP A 84 3.15 17.13 -2.83
C ASP A 84 4.23 16.13 -3.23
N THR A 85 3.85 14.94 -3.71
CA THR A 85 4.77 13.94 -4.28
C THR A 85 5.62 14.50 -5.42
N TRP A 86 5.10 15.47 -6.17
CA TRP A 86 5.79 16.09 -7.28
C TRP A 86 6.79 17.18 -6.88
N GLY A 87 6.91 17.51 -5.58
CA GLY A 87 7.87 18.51 -5.10
C GLY A 87 7.69 19.90 -5.73
N GLY A 88 6.45 20.27 -6.11
CA GLY A 88 6.14 21.51 -6.80
C GLY A 88 6.47 21.53 -8.30
N GLN A 89 6.91 20.41 -8.86
CA GLN A 89 7.05 20.22 -10.30
C GLN A 89 5.69 19.91 -10.94
N ASN A 90 5.62 20.05 -12.27
CA ASN A 90 4.46 19.58 -13.01
C ASN A 90 4.42 18.05 -12.99
N PRO A 91 3.24 17.43 -12.83
CA PRO A 91 3.07 15.99 -12.99
C PRO A 91 3.58 15.51 -14.34
N LEU A 92 4.31 14.40 -14.31
CA LEU A 92 4.70 13.67 -15.52
C LEU A 92 3.56 12.74 -15.94
N PRO A 93 3.39 12.50 -17.25
CA PRO A 93 2.45 11.47 -17.69
C PRO A 93 2.92 10.10 -17.18
N PRO A 94 1.98 9.20 -16.84
CA PRO A 94 2.34 7.85 -16.47
C PRO A 94 2.96 7.10 -17.66
N GLY A 95 3.89 6.22 -17.35
CA GLY A 95 4.47 5.28 -18.31
C GLY A 95 3.44 4.25 -18.79
N PRO A 96 3.84 3.39 -19.76
CA PRO A 96 2.96 2.34 -20.24
C PRO A 96 2.69 1.31 -19.14
N ILE A 97 1.51 0.68 -19.21
CA ILE A 97 1.21 -0.52 -18.44
C ILE A 97 2.12 -1.65 -18.93
N VAL A 98 2.89 -2.24 -18.01
CA VAL A 98 3.75 -3.41 -18.25
C VAL A 98 3.36 -4.56 -17.33
N ASP A 99 4.00 -5.72 -17.49
CA ASP A 99 3.67 -6.91 -16.70
C ASP A 99 3.84 -6.69 -15.19
N ASP A 100 4.90 -5.99 -14.79
CA ASP A 100 5.19 -5.64 -13.39
C ASP A 100 4.35 -4.46 -12.84
N SER A 101 3.45 -3.90 -13.65
CA SER A 101 2.52 -2.86 -13.16
C SER A 101 1.50 -3.39 -12.17
N PHE A 102 1.32 -4.71 -12.07
CA PHE A 102 0.33 -5.32 -11.18
C PHE A 102 0.81 -6.63 -10.60
N GLY A 103 0.40 -6.88 -9.37
CA GLY A 103 0.56 -8.18 -8.74
C GLY A 103 -0.35 -8.32 -7.51
N PRO A 104 -0.35 -9.49 -6.88
CA PRO A 104 -1.13 -9.70 -5.66
C PRO A 104 -0.62 -8.77 -4.55
N ALA A 105 -1.51 -7.99 -3.92
CA ALA A 105 -1.09 -7.11 -2.82
C ALA A 105 -0.59 -7.92 -1.60
N ALA A 106 -1.05 -9.16 -1.44
CA ALA A 106 -0.58 -10.03 -0.36
C ALA A 106 0.90 -10.44 -0.48
N SER A 107 1.55 -10.28 -1.64
CA SER A 107 2.95 -10.70 -1.82
C SER A 107 3.99 -9.68 -1.33
N ASP A 108 3.60 -8.43 -1.12
CA ASP A 108 4.46 -7.37 -0.61
C ASP A 108 3.92 -6.90 0.73
N GLY A 109 4.74 -7.01 1.79
CA GLY A 109 4.36 -6.65 3.16
C GLY A 109 3.81 -5.23 3.28
N TYR A 110 4.33 -4.26 2.52
CA TYR A 110 3.84 -2.88 2.54
C TYR A 110 2.45 -2.76 1.94
N THR A 111 2.13 -3.53 0.90
CA THR A 111 0.82 -3.46 0.25
C THR A 111 -0.22 -4.32 0.97
N ALA A 112 0.20 -5.42 1.60
CA ALA A 112 -0.64 -6.32 2.38
C ALA A 112 -1.37 -5.59 3.51
N GLU A 113 -0.71 -4.68 4.22
CA GLU A 113 -1.28 -3.89 5.32
C GLU A 113 -2.42 -2.96 4.87
N HIS A 114 -2.46 -2.57 3.59
CA HIS A 114 -3.46 -1.67 3.02
C HIS A 114 -4.65 -2.40 2.37
N THR A 115 -4.62 -3.73 2.32
CA THR A 115 -5.69 -4.54 1.69
C THR A 115 -6.95 -4.65 2.54
N ASN A 116 -6.91 -4.29 3.83
CA ASN A 116 -7.98 -4.55 4.79
C ASN A 116 -8.43 -6.04 4.84
N GLY A 117 -7.51 -6.96 4.51
CA GLY A 117 -7.79 -8.40 4.48
C GLY A 117 -8.51 -8.89 3.21
N ASP A 118 -8.60 -8.05 2.18
CA ASP A 118 -9.15 -8.45 0.88
C ASP A 118 -8.20 -9.43 0.15
N PRO A 119 -8.60 -10.70 -0.04
CA PRO A 119 -7.76 -11.70 -0.72
C PRO A 119 -7.61 -11.46 -2.22
N ASN A 120 -8.46 -10.60 -2.81
CA ASN A 120 -8.42 -10.26 -4.22
C ASN A 120 -7.67 -8.95 -4.49
N ALA A 121 -7.19 -8.26 -3.45
CA ALA A 121 -6.51 -6.98 -3.62
C ALA A 121 -5.25 -7.11 -4.47
N LEU A 122 -5.03 -6.11 -5.32
CA LEU A 122 -3.87 -6.02 -6.21
C LEU A 122 -3.06 -4.78 -5.86
N TYR A 123 -1.73 -4.89 -5.88
CA TYR A 123 -0.90 -3.70 -5.96
C TYR A 123 -0.89 -3.19 -7.41
N ILE A 124 -0.70 -1.88 -7.54
CA ILE A 124 -0.57 -1.19 -8.81
C ILE A 124 0.70 -0.35 -8.75
N ASN A 125 1.58 -0.54 -9.72
CA ASN A 125 2.82 0.21 -9.86
C ASN A 125 2.77 1.09 -11.12
N VAL A 126 2.63 2.40 -10.92
CA VAL A 126 2.63 3.41 -11.98
C VAL A 126 4.02 4.04 -12.05
N GLN A 127 4.72 3.86 -13.16
CA GLN A 127 6.08 4.38 -13.34
C GLN A 127 6.05 5.72 -14.05
N TYR A 128 6.83 6.69 -13.58
CA TYR A 128 6.98 8.00 -14.22
C TYR A 128 8.43 8.17 -14.68
N SER A 129 8.61 8.41 -15.97
CA SER A 129 9.92 8.68 -16.57
C SER A 129 10.00 10.11 -17.09
N GLY A 130 11.11 10.79 -16.78
CA GLY A 130 11.47 12.05 -17.43
C GLY A 130 11.90 11.83 -18.87
N GLY A 131 11.93 12.91 -19.67
CA GLY A 131 12.39 12.83 -21.05
C GLY A 131 13.79 12.20 -21.17
N GLY A 132 13.92 11.17 -22.00
CA GLY A 132 15.18 10.45 -22.23
C GLY A 132 15.42 9.25 -21.30
N ASP A 133 14.38 8.44 -21.06
CA ASP A 133 14.42 7.16 -20.32
C ASP A 133 14.94 7.23 -18.88
N SER A 134 15.04 8.44 -18.30
CA SER A 134 15.43 8.60 -16.91
C SER A 134 14.21 8.35 -16.02
N PHE A 135 14.19 7.22 -15.31
CA PHE A 135 13.18 6.94 -14.30
C PHE A 135 13.19 8.05 -13.25
N ALA A 136 12.03 8.65 -12.99
CA ALA A 136 11.87 9.69 -11.98
C ALA A 136 11.51 9.07 -10.64
N PHE A 137 10.36 8.36 -10.61
CA PHE A 137 9.89 7.58 -9.49
C PHE A 137 8.72 6.70 -9.94
N SER A 138 8.21 5.85 -9.06
CA SER A 138 6.94 5.15 -9.26
C SER A 138 5.97 5.37 -8.12
N ALA A 139 4.68 5.39 -8.41
CA ALA A 139 3.62 5.41 -7.41
C ALA A 139 3.10 3.98 -7.19
N LEU A 140 3.08 3.57 -5.92
CA LEU A 140 2.53 2.31 -5.48
C LEU A 140 1.14 2.55 -4.88
N CYS A 141 0.13 1.87 -5.44
CA CYS A 141 -1.24 1.89 -4.94
C CYS A 141 -1.75 0.46 -4.66
N VAL A 142 -2.88 0.35 -3.97
CA VAL A 142 -3.66 -0.89 -3.85
C VAL A 142 -5.07 -0.68 -4.38
N ALA A 143 -5.54 -1.61 -5.22
CA ALA A 143 -6.94 -1.78 -5.55
C ALA A 143 -7.55 -2.90 -4.70
N SER A 144 -8.71 -2.64 -4.10
CA SER A 144 -9.45 -3.59 -3.26
C SER A 144 -10.96 -3.37 -3.37
N GLY A 145 -11.75 -4.30 -2.85
CA GLY A 145 -13.20 -4.24 -2.81
C GLY A 145 -13.86 -4.82 -4.06
N ASP A 146 -14.96 -4.21 -4.49
CA ASP A 146 -15.74 -4.67 -5.65
C ASP A 146 -15.00 -4.36 -6.96
N PRO A 147 -14.71 -5.35 -7.83
CA PRO A 147 -14.08 -5.09 -9.12
C PRO A 147 -14.87 -4.18 -10.08
N ALA A 148 -16.20 -4.10 -9.92
CA ALA A 148 -17.02 -3.17 -10.68
C ALA A 148 -16.94 -1.73 -10.16
N ALA A 149 -16.49 -1.55 -8.91
CA ALA A 149 -16.34 -0.26 -8.24
C ALA A 149 -15.12 -0.29 -7.28
N PRO A 150 -13.90 -0.42 -7.82
CA PRO A 150 -12.71 -0.64 -7.01
C PRO A 150 -12.39 0.57 -6.13
N LYS A 151 -12.01 0.31 -4.88
CA LYS A 151 -11.33 1.31 -4.05
C LYS A 151 -9.84 1.28 -4.40
N VAL A 152 -9.31 2.37 -4.95
CA VAL A 152 -7.88 2.55 -5.22
C VAL A 152 -7.28 3.52 -4.21
N GLU A 153 -6.21 3.11 -3.54
CA GLU A 153 -5.53 3.87 -2.50
C GLU A 153 -4.05 4.02 -2.83
N PHE A 154 -3.57 5.26 -2.89
CA PHE A 154 -2.13 5.55 -2.97
C PHE A 154 -1.46 5.22 -1.63
N ILE A 155 -0.34 4.49 -1.69
CA ILE A 155 0.42 4.09 -0.50
C ILE A 155 1.66 4.96 -0.37
N ARG A 156 2.51 4.99 -1.41
CA ARG A 156 3.81 5.67 -1.37
C ARG A 156 4.42 5.81 -2.76
N THR A 157 5.51 6.57 -2.83
CA THR A 157 6.46 6.46 -3.94
C THR A 157 7.52 5.39 -3.68
N LEU A 158 8.05 4.85 -4.79
CA LEU A 158 9.26 4.03 -4.82
C LEU A 158 10.27 4.74 -5.73
N ASP A 159 11.52 4.80 -5.26
CA ASP A 159 12.67 5.43 -5.90
C ASP A 159 13.53 4.42 -6.64
#